data_AF-A0A3A5RF50-F1
#
_entry.id   AF-A0A3A5RF50-F1
#
_cell.length_a   1.000
_cell.length_b   1.000
_cell.length_c   1.000
_cell.angle_alpha   90.00
_cell.angle_beta   90.00
_cell.angle_gamma   90.00
#
_symmetry.space_group_name_H-M   'P 1'
#
loop_
_entity.id
_entity.type
_entity.pdbx_description
1 polymer ?
#
loop_
_entity_poly.entity_id
_entity_poly.type
_entity_poly.pdbx_seq_one_letter_code
_entity_poly.pdbx_strand_id
1 'polypeptide(L)'
;MNGILDSIGSAITTVSDFVCGYPLFILLIGGGLFLFFYSGAVSLCRIGYSIKALRYKSEVAGEGQISSFQALMSAIASTVGMGNIAGVAIAITVGGPGAIFWMWVSAVVGMSTKFFEGALAIMYKGHDSAGEPQGGTMYIILHGLGERWKPFAYFFAVVGLIGTLCVMQANQLVESVTTVFTTPAGIENTLGLRFVMGIVISLVVGAVIIGGIRRISVISAKIVPVMVTCYMLLVFVILCLNFDKLPGVLASIFQSAFSLEAGIGGILGTALTGARRAAYVNEAGVGTASMMHGASRNDNPIREGLVAMIGPAIDSGLVCTLTAFPILIAGNYASEGGIKGLYIALNSFEQLLPGYGHYLLMVMVFFFAFSTMFSYSYYGLKCTNFLFGAENAKYYNYFYLVMIVVAAMIPLGAVVAIMDLAFALMALPTMTSLLLLAPRVRRKMKEYFAN
;
A
#
# COMPACT_ATOMS: atom_id res chain seq x y z
N MET A 1 -36.44 -11.90 3.15
CA MET A 1 -35.22 -11.33 3.75
C MET A 1 -33.98 -11.60 2.90
N ASN A 2 -33.79 -12.83 2.38
CA ASN A 2 -32.65 -13.17 1.51
C ASN A 2 -32.62 -12.37 0.19
N GLY A 3 -33.74 -12.20 -0.52
CA GLY A 3 -33.74 -11.44 -1.79
C GLY A 3 -33.40 -9.95 -1.68
N ILE A 4 -33.64 -9.30 -0.54
CA ILE A 4 -33.23 -7.89 -0.32
C ILE A 4 -31.73 -7.83 -0.01
N LEU A 5 -31.21 -8.76 0.79
CA LEU A 5 -29.78 -8.86 1.08
C LEU A 5 -28.96 -9.21 -0.16
N ASP A 6 -29.47 -10.08 -1.03
CA ASP A 6 -28.85 -10.44 -2.32
C ASP A 6 -28.92 -9.27 -3.33
N SER A 7 -30.01 -8.48 -3.29
CA SER A 7 -30.15 -7.27 -4.11
C SER A 7 -29.23 -6.15 -3.64
N ILE A 8 -29.07 -5.98 -2.32
CA ILE A 8 -28.11 -5.04 -1.74
C ILE A 8 -26.67 -5.50 -2.05
N GLY A 9 -26.39 -6.80 -1.92
CA GLY A 9 -25.10 -7.39 -2.27
C GLY A 9 -24.73 -7.14 -3.73
N SER A 10 -25.66 -7.42 -4.66
CA SER A 10 -25.44 -7.22 -6.11
C SER A 10 -25.32 -5.73 -6.49
N ALA A 11 -26.08 -4.84 -5.86
CA ALA A 11 -25.94 -3.40 -6.03
C ALA A 11 -24.58 -2.89 -5.52
N ILE A 12 -24.13 -3.37 -4.36
CA ILE A 12 -22.80 -3.03 -3.82
C ILE A 12 -21.69 -3.52 -4.76
N THR A 13 -21.76 -4.74 -5.28
CA THR A 13 -20.76 -5.23 -6.25
C THR A 13 -20.79 -4.42 -7.54
N THR A 14 -21.95 -4.06 -8.08
CA THR A 14 -22.05 -3.28 -9.33
C THR A 14 -21.48 -1.87 -9.16
N VAL A 15 -21.82 -1.21 -8.04
CA VAL A 15 -21.28 0.12 -7.71
C VAL A 15 -19.78 0.03 -7.43
N SER A 16 -19.32 -1.00 -6.73
CA SER A 16 -17.90 -1.26 -6.49
C SER A 16 -17.15 -1.48 -7.80
N ASP A 17 -17.68 -2.28 -8.72
CA ASP A 17 -17.05 -2.54 -10.02
C ASP A 17 -17.01 -1.30 -10.91
N PHE A 18 -18.04 -0.45 -10.85
CA PHE A 18 -18.06 0.82 -11.57
C PHE A 18 -17.10 1.84 -10.97
N VAL A 19 -17.18 2.10 -9.66
CA VAL A 19 -16.35 3.09 -8.96
C VAL A 19 -14.89 2.66 -8.95
N CYS A 20 -14.60 1.41 -8.60
CA CYS A 20 -13.25 0.83 -8.59
C CYS A 20 -12.74 0.44 -9.99
N GLY A 21 -13.55 0.62 -11.02
CA GLY A 21 -13.24 0.34 -12.41
C GLY A 21 -12.51 1.51 -13.10
N TYR A 22 -12.99 1.86 -14.29
CA TYR A 22 -12.35 2.87 -15.14
C TYR A 22 -12.23 4.28 -14.52
N PRO A 23 -13.24 4.83 -13.81
CA PRO A 23 -13.16 6.18 -13.25
C PRO A 23 -12.02 6.36 -12.24
N LEU A 24 -11.90 5.45 -11.27
CA LEU A 24 -10.82 5.47 -10.28
C LEU A 24 -9.46 5.30 -10.96
N PHE A 25 -9.37 4.39 -11.93
CA PHE A 25 -8.14 4.19 -12.68
C PHE A 25 -7.69 5.45 -13.42
N ILE A 26 -8.61 6.08 -14.16
CA ILE A 26 -8.33 7.34 -14.87
C ILE A 26 -7.90 8.42 -13.88
N LEU A 27 -8.51 8.49 -12.70
CA LEU A 27 -8.13 9.46 -11.68
C LEU A 27 -6.74 9.19 -11.10
N LEU A 28 -6.44 7.96 -10.67
CA LEU A 28 -5.17 7.60 -10.06
C LEU A 28 -4.01 7.62 -11.07
N ILE A 29 -4.14 6.86 -12.16
CA ILE A 29 -3.08 6.72 -13.16
C ILE A 29 -3.04 7.93 -14.08
N GLY A 30 -4.18 8.40 -14.58
CA GLY A 30 -4.23 9.61 -15.42
C GLY A 30 -3.84 10.87 -14.64
N GLY A 31 -4.33 11.03 -13.41
CA GLY A 31 -3.91 12.12 -12.53
C GLY A 31 -2.43 12.02 -12.13
N GLY A 32 -1.94 10.82 -11.85
CA GLY A 32 -0.51 10.58 -11.60
C GLY A 32 0.36 10.90 -12.81
N LEU A 33 -0.05 10.49 -14.02
CA LEU A 33 0.65 10.81 -15.27
C LEU A 33 0.69 12.33 -15.49
N PHE A 34 -0.41 13.02 -15.23
CA PHE A 34 -0.43 14.48 -15.24
C PHE A 34 0.61 15.06 -14.26
N LEU A 35 0.63 14.60 -13.00
CA LEU A 35 1.61 15.06 -12.00
C LEU A 35 3.06 14.73 -12.39
N PHE A 36 3.29 13.58 -13.02
CA PHE A 36 4.58 13.16 -13.55
C PHE A 36 5.08 14.15 -14.61
N PHE A 37 4.30 14.43 -15.65
CA PHE A 37 4.70 15.38 -16.69
C PHE A 37 4.75 16.83 -16.17
N TYR A 38 3.77 17.24 -15.35
CA TYR A 38 3.68 18.60 -14.80
C TYR A 38 4.86 18.95 -13.88
N SER A 39 5.36 17.97 -13.12
CA SER A 39 6.58 18.12 -12.31
C SER A 39 7.88 18.02 -13.12
N GLY A 40 7.81 17.78 -14.43
CA GLY A 40 8.99 17.56 -15.26
C GLY A 40 9.71 16.27 -14.91
N ALA A 41 8.95 15.19 -14.75
CA ALA A 41 9.43 13.85 -14.43
C ALA A 41 10.33 13.81 -13.17
N VAL A 42 9.92 14.49 -12.09
CA VAL A 42 10.71 14.61 -10.85
C VAL A 42 11.17 13.25 -10.31
N SER A 43 10.33 12.21 -10.46
CA SER A 43 10.60 10.84 -10.00
C SER A 43 11.84 10.24 -10.67
N LEU A 44 12.08 10.53 -11.95
CA LEU A 44 13.24 10.04 -12.70
C LEU A 44 14.41 11.03 -12.65
N CYS A 45 14.14 12.31 -12.89
CA CYS A 45 15.18 13.32 -13.03
C CYS A 45 15.84 13.72 -11.70
N ARG A 46 15.17 13.51 -10.55
CA ARG A 46 15.63 13.96 -9.23
C ARG A 46 15.80 12.85 -8.20
N ILE A 47 15.84 11.59 -8.61
CA ILE A 47 15.99 10.45 -7.69
C ILE A 47 17.27 10.54 -6.82
N GLY A 48 18.36 11.07 -7.37
CA GLY A 48 19.60 11.30 -6.61
C GLY A 48 19.45 12.31 -5.46
N TYR A 49 18.55 13.29 -5.61
CA TYR A 49 18.24 14.25 -4.54
C TYR A 49 17.41 13.60 -3.42
N SER A 50 16.57 12.62 -3.74
CA SER A 50 15.82 11.87 -2.72
C SER A 50 16.71 11.12 -1.75
N ILE A 51 17.76 10.47 -2.24
CA ILE A 51 18.71 9.76 -1.37
C ILE A 51 19.45 10.74 -0.46
N LYS A 52 19.82 11.92 -0.99
CA LYS A 52 20.42 13.00 -0.18
C LYS A 52 19.43 13.54 0.86
N ALA A 53 18.19 13.77 0.47
CA ALA A 53 17.11 14.24 1.35
C ALA A 53 16.86 13.27 2.51
N LEU A 54 16.94 11.95 2.26
CA LEU A 54 16.76 10.93 3.29
C LEU A 54 17.87 10.96 4.36
N ARG A 55 19.11 11.27 3.96
CA ARG A 55 20.28 11.36 4.86
C ARG A 55 20.40 12.71 5.55
N TYR A 56 19.63 13.71 5.11
CA TYR A 56 19.68 15.05 5.65
C TYR A 56 19.12 15.07 7.07
N LYS A 57 19.92 15.56 8.02
CA LYS A 57 19.48 15.86 9.38
C LYS A 57 19.33 17.37 9.48
N SER A 58 18.11 17.85 9.68
CA SER A 58 17.88 19.27 9.89
C SER A 58 18.36 19.69 11.28
N GLU A 59 19.02 20.84 11.38
CA GLU A 59 19.34 21.49 12.66
C GLU A 59 18.11 22.16 13.27
N VAL A 60 17.15 22.59 12.42
CA VAL A 60 15.86 23.12 12.83
C VAL A 60 14.81 22.02 12.71
N ALA A 61 14.18 21.68 13.84
CA ALA A 61 13.07 20.74 13.86
C ALA A 61 11.76 21.47 13.51
N GLY A 62 11.12 21.08 12.42
CA GLY A 62 9.75 21.49 12.12
C GLY A 62 8.74 20.82 13.06
N GLU A 63 7.50 21.30 13.02
CA GLU A 63 6.39 20.78 13.84
C GLU A 63 6.06 19.33 13.45
N GLY A 64 6.35 18.36 14.31
CA GLY A 64 6.12 16.95 14.00
C GLY A 64 6.61 16.01 15.10
N GLN A 65 6.34 14.72 14.93
CA GLN A 65 6.54 13.71 15.98
C GLN A 65 7.68 12.75 15.66
N ILE A 66 8.02 12.58 14.38
CA ILE A 66 9.01 11.61 13.89
C ILE A 66 9.94 12.22 12.84
N SER A 67 11.07 11.58 12.56
CA SER A 67 11.97 12.00 11.46
C SER A 67 11.43 11.60 10.07
N SER A 68 11.90 12.23 9.00
CA SER A 68 11.55 11.84 7.61
C SER A 68 11.89 10.38 7.30
N PHE A 69 13.02 9.87 7.82
CA PHE A 69 13.38 8.46 7.67
C PHE A 69 12.37 7.55 8.37
N GLN A 70 11.97 7.88 9.60
CA GLN A 70 10.93 7.14 10.31
C GLN A 70 9.58 7.22 9.59
N ALA A 71 9.21 8.38 9.04
CA ALA A 71 7.99 8.53 8.26
C ALA A 71 8.01 7.66 7.00
N LEU A 72 9.13 7.67 6.25
CA LEU A 72 9.32 6.80 5.09
C LEU A 72 9.27 5.32 5.46
N MET A 73 9.99 4.89 6.51
CA MET A 73 9.98 3.50 6.93
C MET A 73 8.58 3.07 7.39
N SER A 74 7.84 3.90 8.11
CA SER A 74 6.46 3.58 8.48
C SER A 74 5.50 3.58 7.28
N ALA A 75 5.72 4.44 6.28
CA ALA A 75 4.95 4.39 5.04
C ALA A 75 5.28 3.13 4.21
N ILE A 76 6.54 2.73 4.14
CA ILE A 76 6.96 1.48 3.49
C ILE A 76 6.46 0.27 4.27
N ALA A 77 6.43 0.30 5.60
CA ALA A 77 5.85 -0.76 6.43
C ALA A 77 4.38 -1.01 6.09
N SER A 78 3.64 0.05 5.71
CA SER A 78 2.24 -0.03 5.35
C SER A 78 2.02 -0.53 3.92
N THR A 79 2.91 -0.21 2.99
CA THR A 79 2.71 -0.55 1.57
C THR A 79 3.48 -1.78 1.11
N VAL A 80 4.73 -1.96 1.60
CA VAL A 80 5.48 -3.22 1.47
C VAL A 80 4.89 -4.24 2.43
N GLY A 81 4.01 -5.07 1.88
CA GLY A 81 3.25 -6.02 2.66
C GLY A 81 2.72 -7.17 1.83
N MET A 82 1.61 -7.73 2.29
CA MET A 82 0.93 -8.84 1.64
C MET A 82 0.47 -8.51 0.21
N GLY A 83 0.19 -7.24 -0.08
CA GLY A 83 -0.16 -6.74 -1.42
C GLY A 83 0.94 -6.98 -2.45
N ASN A 84 2.22 -6.85 -2.08
CA ASN A 84 3.34 -7.10 -2.97
C ASN A 84 3.49 -8.55 -3.38
N ILE A 85 2.97 -9.47 -2.55
CA ILE A 85 3.05 -10.90 -2.81
C ILE A 85 1.77 -11.33 -3.52
N ALA A 86 0.64 -11.19 -2.83
CA ALA A 86 -0.66 -11.62 -3.33
C ALA A 86 -1.11 -10.80 -4.54
N GLY A 87 -0.92 -9.49 -4.53
CA GLY A 87 -1.35 -8.59 -5.61
C GLY A 87 -0.56 -8.81 -6.89
N VAL A 88 0.75 -9.08 -6.79
CA VAL A 88 1.59 -9.45 -7.94
C VAL A 88 1.16 -10.81 -8.51
N ALA A 89 0.94 -11.80 -7.66
CA ALA A 89 0.44 -13.10 -8.11
C ALA A 89 -0.90 -12.97 -8.85
N ILE A 90 -1.85 -12.20 -8.29
CA ILE A 90 -3.13 -11.92 -8.95
C ILE A 90 -2.92 -11.18 -10.28
N ALA A 91 -2.00 -10.21 -10.34
CA ALA A 91 -1.70 -9.48 -11.57
C ALA A 91 -1.19 -10.42 -12.67
N ILE A 92 -0.31 -11.36 -12.32
CA ILE A 92 0.23 -12.36 -13.25
C ILE A 92 -0.85 -13.35 -13.69
N THR A 93 -1.67 -13.85 -12.77
CA THR A 93 -2.74 -14.80 -13.10
C THR A 93 -3.81 -14.18 -14.01
N VAL A 94 -4.19 -12.92 -13.76
CA VAL A 94 -5.26 -12.25 -14.52
C VAL A 94 -4.75 -11.59 -15.80
N GLY A 95 -3.61 -10.89 -15.71
CA GLY A 95 -3.07 -10.07 -16.80
C GLY A 95 -1.87 -10.68 -17.52
N GLY A 96 -1.43 -11.86 -17.11
CA GLY A 96 -0.21 -12.49 -17.62
C GLY A 96 1.08 -11.77 -17.19
N PRO A 97 2.24 -12.24 -17.69
CA PRO A 97 3.55 -11.64 -17.38
C PRO A 97 3.65 -10.15 -17.73
N GLY A 98 2.90 -9.71 -18.75
CA GLY A 98 2.90 -8.32 -19.24
C GLY A 98 2.38 -7.31 -18.22
N ALA A 99 1.55 -7.75 -17.26
CA ALA A 99 1.07 -6.89 -16.18
C ALA A 99 2.23 -6.30 -15.35
N ILE A 100 3.35 -7.02 -15.22
CA ILE A 100 4.52 -6.58 -14.44
C ILE A 100 5.18 -5.34 -15.05
N PHE A 101 5.30 -5.27 -16.37
CA PHE A 101 5.81 -4.08 -17.05
C PHE A 101 4.97 -2.84 -16.70
N TRP A 102 3.65 -2.99 -16.74
CA TRP A 102 2.73 -1.89 -16.42
C TRP A 102 2.68 -1.57 -14.92
N MET A 103 3.00 -2.53 -14.05
CA MET A 103 3.27 -2.25 -12.64
C MET A 103 4.51 -1.37 -12.47
N TRP A 104 5.58 -1.56 -13.26
CA TRP A 104 6.75 -0.66 -13.23
C TRP A 104 6.42 0.75 -13.70
N VAL A 105 5.66 0.88 -14.80
CA VAL A 105 5.20 2.20 -15.28
C VAL A 105 4.36 2.89 -14.20
N SER A 106 3.43 2.17 -13.59
CA SER A 106 2.61 2.69 -12.49
C SER A 106 3.44 3.05 -11.27
N ALA A 107 4.51 2.32 -10.94
CA ALA A 107 5.42 2.67 -9.85
C ALA A 107 6.09 4.03 -10.11
N VAL A 108 6.62 4.27 -11.31
CA VAL A 108 7.26 5.56 -11.69
C VAL A 108 6.27 6.72 -11.62
N VAL A 109 5.02 6.49 -12.05
CA VAL A 109 3.93 7.46 -11.94
C VAL A 109 3.55 7.69 -10.47
N GLY A 110 3.44 6.62 -9.68
CA GLY A 110 3.12 6.67 -8.26
C GLY A 110 4.18 7.40 -7.43
N MET A 111 5.46 7.32 -7.82
CA MET A 111 6.52 8.15 -7.23
C MET A 111 6.20 9.64 -7.36
N SER A 112 5.75 10.09 -8.54
CA SER A 112 5.34 11.48 -8.72
C SER A 112 4.11 11.82 -7.88
N THR A 113 3.10 10.96 -7.83
CA THR A 113 1.93 11.21 -6.97
C THR A 113 2.32 11.33 -5.49
N LYS A 114 3.13 10.40 -4.96
CA LYS A 114 3.62 10.44 -3.57
C LYS A 114 4.52 11.66 -3.29
N PHE A 115 5.26 12.15 -4.29
CA PHE A 115 6.01 13.40 -4.15
C PHE A 115 5.07 14.57 -3.81
N PHE A 116 3.95 14.71 -4.52
CA PHE A 116 2.96 15.75 -4.23
C PHE A 116 2.25 15.52 -2.89
N GLU A 117 1.89 14.26 -2.56
CA GLU A 117 1.30 13.94 -1.25
C GLU A 117 2.22 14.35 -0.10
N GLY A 118 3.51 13.95 -0.16
CA GLY A 118 4.49 14.29 0.87
C GLY A 118 4.74 15.79 0.99
N ALA A 119 4.84 16.50 -0.15
CA ALA A 119 5.01 17.95 -0.12
C ALA A 119 3.80 18.66 0.47
N LEU A 120 2.59 18.32 0.03
CA LEU A 120 1.36 18.94 0.51
C LEU A 120 1.11 18.62 1.99
N ALA A 121 1.48 17.43 2.46
CA ALA A 121 1.36 17.05 3.86
C ALA A 121 2.18 17.94 4.80
N ILE A 122 3.33 18.48 4.34
CA ILE A 122 4.11 19.46 5.10
C ILE A 122 3.57 20.88 4.91
N MET A 123 3.11 21.24 3.71
CA MET A 123 2.56 22.58 3.44
C MET A 123 1.27 22.88 4.21
N TYR A 124 0.47 21.85 4.51
CA TYR A 124 -0.88 22.00 5.08
C TYR A 124 -1.07 21.09 6.30
N LYS A 125 -0.16 21.21 7.27
CA LYS A 125 -0.40 20.65 8.60
C LYS A 125 -1.53 21.41 9.29
N GLY A 126 -2.37 20.66 10.00
CA GLY A 126 -3.31 21.22 10.95
C GLY A 126 -2.90 20.89 12.38
N HIS A 127 -3.77 21.22 13.32
CA HIS A 127 -3.64 20.84 14.72
C HIS A 127 -4.88 20.05 15.14
N ASP A 128 -4.72 19.10 16.05
CA ASP A 128 -5.87 18.46 16.69
C ASP A 128 -6.43 19.28 17.85
N SER A 129 -7.48 18.76 18.48
CA SER A 129 -8.11 19.36 19.65
C SER A 129 -7.19 19.46 20.88
N ALA A 130 -6.04 18.78 20.89
CA ALA A 130 -5.02 18.88 21.94
C ALA A 130 -3.86 19.82 21.55
N GLY A 131 -3.92 20.45 20.38
CA GLY A 131 -2.87 21.35 19.88
C GLY A 131 -1.65 20.62 19.32
N GLU A 132 -1.71 19.31 19.09
CA GLU A 132 -0.61 18.56 18.47
C GLU A 132 -0.68 18.69 16.94
N PRO A 133 0.46 18.85 16.24
CA PRO A 133 0.48 18.96 14.79
C PRO A 133 0.04 17.64 14.15
N GLN A 134 -0.85 17.76 13.18
CA GLN A 134 -1.47 16.68 12.44
C GLN A 134 -1.29 16.90 10.93
N GLY A 135 -1.14 15.80 10.21
CA GLY A 135 -1.19 15.81 8.75
C GLY A 135 -2.05 14.69 8.21
N GLY A 136 -2.32 14.77 6.91
CA GLY A 136 -3.23 13.87 6.21
C GLY A 136 -4.08 14.61 5.20
N THR A 137 -4.69 13.87 4.28
CA THR A 137 -5.49 14.43 3.20
C THR A 137 -6.63 15.31 3.72
N MET A 138 -7.26 14.95 4.83
CA MET A 138 -8.29 15.77 5.48
C MET A 138 -7.79 17.18 5.85
N TYR A 139 -6.55 17.31 6.33
CA TYR A 139 -5.94 18.61 6.65
C TYR A 139 -5.47 19.35 5.40
N ILE A 140 -4.95 18.63 4.40
CA ILE A 140 -4.60 19.20 3.08
C ILE A 140 -5.83 19.83 2.43
N ILE A 141 -6.98 19.16 2.49
CA ILE A 141 -8.24 19.68 1.95
C ILE A 141 -8.69 20.90 2.74
N LEU A 142 -8.77 20.79 4.07
CA LEU A 142 -9.28 21.86 4.94
C LEU A 142 -8.45 23.15 4.82
N HIS A 143 -7.12 23.04 4.90
CA HIS A 143 -6.23 24.21 4.90
C HIS A 143 -5.71 24.60 3.51
N GLY A 144 -5.67 23.67 2.55
CA GLY A 144 -5.19 23.92 1.20
C GLY A 144 -6.28 24.43 0.26
N LEU A 145 -7.43 23.76 0.22
CA LEU A 145 -8.57 24.10 -0.65
C LEU A 145 -9.57 25.05 0.00
N GLY A 146 -9.62 25.08 1.34
CA GLY A 146 -10.45 25.99 2.14
C GLY A 146 -11.82 25.43 2.52
N GLU A 147 -12.58 26.21 3.31
CA GLU A 147 -13.83 25.79 3.99
C GLU A 147 -14.90 25.18 3.09
N ARG A 148 -14.98 25.60 1.81
CA ARG A 148 -15.97 25.05 0.86
C ARG A 148 -15.77 23.56 0.60
N TRP A 149 -14.56 23.05 0.80
CA TRP A 149 -14.21 21.64 0.62
C TRP A 149 -14.25 20.84 1.93
N LYS A 150 -14.64 21.46 3.05
CA LYS A 150 -14.73 20.81 4.35
C LYS A 150 -15.51 19.49 4.33
N PRO A 151 -16.70 19.38 3.70
CA PRO A 151 -17.41 18.09 3.60
C PRO A 151 -16.56 16.97 2.99
N PHE A 152 -15.66 17.31 2.07
CA PHE A 152 -14.79 16.36 1.40
C PHE A 152 -13.65 15.85 2.30
N ALA A 153 -13.17 16.70 3.22
CA ALA A 153 -12.23 16.29 4.27
C ALA A 153 -12.87 15.30 5.24
N TYR A 154 -14.12 15.55 5.67
CA TYR A 154 -14.89 14.62 6.51
C TYR A 154 -15.19 13.31 5.77
N PHE A 155 -15.55 13.39 4.49
CA PHE A 155 -15.75 12.21 3.64
C PHE A 155 -14.49 11.34 3.60
N PHE A 156 -13.32 11.92 3.33
CA PHE A 156 -12.04 11.20 3.38
C PHE A 156 -11.82 10.54 4.74
N ALA A 157 -12.03 11.26 5.85
CA ALA A 157 -11.77 10.72 7.18
C ALA A 157 -12.73 9.57 7.54
N VAL A 158 -14.02 9.65 7.19
CA VAL A 158 -14.99 8.57 7.45
C VAL A 158 -14.66 7.32 6.66
N VAL A 159 -14.41 7.45 5.35
CA VAL A 159 -14.01 6.31 4.51
C VAL A 159 -12.64 5.78 4.95
N GLY A 160 -11.74 6.68 5.35
CA GLY A 160 -10.43 6.36 5.90
C GLY A 160 -10.50 5.45 7.12
N LEU A 161 -11.50 5.59 7.99
CA LEU A 161 -11.69 4.66 9.12
C LEU A 161 -11.90 3.22 8.66
N ILE A 162 -12.57 3.00 7.52
CA ILE A 162 -12.81 1.67 6.94
C ILE A 162 -11.54 1.18 6.22
N GLY A 163 -10.97 2.02 5.35
CA GLY A 163 -9.77 1.68 4.59
C GLY A 163 -8.56 1.38 5.48
N THR A 164 -8.54 1.88 6.71
CA THR A 164 -7.39 1.70 7.62
C THR A 164 -7.51 0.50 8.56
N LEU A 165 -8.55 -0.34 8.47
CA LEU A 165 -8.80 -1.46 9.39
C LEU A 165 -7.88 -2.68 9.22
N CYS A 166 -7.02 -2.73 8.19
CA CYS A 166 -6.16 -3.88 7.88
C CYS A 166 -6.88 -5.25 7.81
N VAL A 167 -8.14 -5.25 7.37
CA VAL A 167 -8.96 -6.47 7.35
C VAL A 167 -8.31 -7.53 6.45
N MET A 168 -7.73 -7.12 5.32
CA MET A 168 -7.00 -8.02 4.40
C MET A 168 -5.79 -8.68 5.06
N GLN A 169 -4.98 -7.92 5.79
CA GLN A 169 -3.74 -8.43 6.36
C GLN A 169 -4.01 -9.48 7.43
N ALA A 170 -5.00 -9.25 8.30
CA ALA A 170 -5.38 -10.22 9.33
C ALA A 170 -5.93 -11.50 8.71
N ASN A 171 -6.80 -11.34 7.70
CA ASN A 171 -7.42 -12.47 7.02
C ASN A 171 -6.40 -13.33 6.26
N GLN A 172 -5.56 -12.71 5.44
CA GLN A 172 -4.57 -13.43 4.63
C GLN A 172 -3.45 -14.05 5.48
N LEU A 173 -3.10 -13.43 6.61
CA LEU A 173 -2.12 -14.02 7.52
C LEU A 173 -2.66 -15.34 8.11
N VAL A 174 -3.92 -15.35 8.53
CA VAL A 174 -4.61 -16.57 8.99
C VAL A 174 -4.64 -17.63 7.90
N GLU A 175 -5.00 -17.25 6.67
CA GLU A 175 -5.01 -18.18 5.52
C GLU A 175 -3.63 -18.75 5.19
N SER A 176 -2.57 -17.95 5.34
CA SER A 176 -1.19 -18.38 5.10
C SER A 176 -0.71 -19.34 6.18
N VAL A 177 -0.99 -19.04 7.45
CA VAL A 177 -0.73 -19.96 8.57
C VAL A 177 -1.46 -21.27 8.35
N THR A 178 -2.73 -21.21 7.92
CA THR A 178 -3.50 -22.42 7.60
C THR A 178 -2.84 -23.23 6.50
N THR A 179 -2.48 -22.58 5.39
CA THR A 179 -1.85 -23.23 4.24
C THR A 179 -0.54 -23.92 4.59
N VAL A 180 0.32 -23.25 5.36
CA VAL A 180 1.68 -23.73 5.64
C VAL A 180 1.75 -24.71 6.81
N PHE A 181 0.93 -24.53 7.85
CA PHE A 181 1.06 -25.29 9.09
C PHE A 181 -0.14 -26.17 9.43
N THR A 182 -1.38 -25.74 9.17
CA THR A 182 -2.57 -26.46 9.67
C THR A 182 -3.09 -27.47 8.66
N THR A 183 -3.19 -27.10 7.38
CA THR A 183 -3.66 -28.00 6.30
C THR A 183 -2.76 -29.23 6.16
N PRO A 184 -1.41 -29.12 6.12
CA PRO A 184 -0.54 -30.29 6.05
C PRO A 184 -0.62 -31.18 7.31
N ALA A 185 -0.98 -30.60 8.45
CA ALA A 185 -1.18 -31.32 9.71
C ALA A 185 -2.57 -31.97 9.84
N GLY A 186 -3.43 -31.86 8.82
CA GLY A 186 -4.81 -32.39 8.85
C GLY A 186 -5.76 -31.64 9.79
N ILE A 187 -5.39 -30.43 10.22
CA ILE A 187 -6.23 -29.60 11.10
C ILE A 187 -7.20 -28.80 10.24
N GLU A 188 -8.50 -29.01 10.46
CA GLU A 188 -9.56 -28.32 9.72
C GLU A 188 -9.58 -26.80 10.01
N ASN A 189 -9.79 -26.01 8.94
CA ASN A 189 -9.92 -24.55 9.03
C ASN A 189 -11.30 -24.14 9.56
N THR A 190 -11.54 -24.39 10.85
CA THR A 190 -12.79 -24.05 11.52
C THR A 190 -12.85 -22.57 11.91
N LEU A 191 -14.06 -22.05 12.10
CA LEU A 191 -14.27 -20.68 12.58
C LEU A 191 -13.60 -20.43 13.95
N GLY A 192 -13.60 -21.44 14.83
CA GLY A 192 -12.95 -21.37 16.14
C GLY A 192 -11.44 -21.24 16.03
N LEU A 193 -10.80 -21.98 15.12
CA LEU A 193 -9.36 -21.85 14.87
C LEU A 193 -8.99 -20.46 14.34
N ARG A 194 -9.77 -19.94 13.39
CA ARG A 194 -9.59 -18.57 12.86
C ARG A 194 -9.73 -17.50 13.95
N PHE A 195 -10.70 -17.67 14.85
CA PHE A 195 -10.89 -16.77 15.98
C PHE A 195 -9.67 -16.76 16.91
N VAL A 196 -9.14 -17.94 17.28
CA VAL A 196 -7.94 -18.06 18.11
C VAL A 196 -6.72 -17.43 17.43
N MET A 197 -6.50 -17.70 16.14
CA MET A 197 -5.41 -17.05 15.39
C MET A 197 -5.58 -15.52 15.35
N GLY A 198 -6.80 -15.03 15.15
CA GLY A 198 -7.12 -13.61 15.20
C GLY A 198 -6.78 -12.97 16.55
N ILE A 199 -7.08 -13.64 17.67
CA ILE A 199 -6.69 -13.18 19.01
C ILE A 199 -5.17 -13.09 19.14
N VAL A 200 -4.44 -14.12 18.70
CA VAL A 200 -2.96 -14.13 18.77
C VAL A 200 -2.38 -12.97 17.96
N ILE A 201 -2.86 -12.76 16.72
CA ILE A 201 -2.45 -11.63 15.87
C ILE A 201 -2.75 -10.30 16.59
N SER A 202 -3.96 -10.16 17.14
CA SER A 202 -4.38 -8.95 17.86
C SER A 202 -3.49 -8.66 19.08
N LEU A 203 -3.11 -9.68 19.86
CA LEU A 203 -2.20 -9.51 21.01
C LEU A 203 -0.80 -9.03 20.59
N VAL A 204 -0.26 -9.61 19.52
CA VAL A 204 1.06 -9.21 18.98
C VAL A 204 1.00 -7.76 18.47
N VAL A 205 -0.07 -7.39 17.77
CA VAL A 205 -0.27 -6.01 17.30
C VAL A 205 -0.45 -5.04 18.47
N GLY A 206 -1.24 -5.42 19.47
CA GLY A 206 -1.52 -4.63 20.67
C GLY A 206 -0.25 -4.25 21.43
N ALA A 207 0.72 -5.18 21.56
CA ALA A 207 1.99 -4.92 22.22
C ALA A 207 2.77 -3.73 21.60
N VAL A 208 2.59 -3.50 20.30
CA VAL A 208 3.23 -2.41 19.56
C VAL A 208 2.38 -1.15 19.54
N ILE A 209 1.12 -1.24 19.07
CA ILE A 209 0.34 -0.04 18.73
C ILE A 209 -0.14 0.76 19.95
N ILE A 210 -0.29 0.12 21.12
CA ILE A 210 -0.67 0.80 22.36
C ILE A 210 0.40 1.82 22.78
N GLY A 211 1.65 1.64 22.35
CA GLY A 211 2.74 2.60 22.59
C GLY A 211 2.71 3.86 21.73
N GLY A 212 1.74 4.00 20.82
CA GLY A 212 1.57 5.19 19.97
C GLY A 212 2.61 5.34 18.85
N ILE A 213 2.54 6.45 18.13
CA ILE A 213 3.30 6.67 16.89
C ILE A 213 4.82 6.58 17.07
N ARG A 214 5.37 7.05 18.20
CA ARG A 214 6.82 7.00 18.43
C ARG A 214 7.31 5.55 18.50
N ARG A 215 6.57 4.66 19.19
CA ARG A 215 6.90 3.23 19.26
C ARG A 215 6.74 2.58 17.88
N ILE A 216 5.61 2.81 17.22
CA ILE A 216 5.32 2.29 15.87
C ILE A 216 6.47 2.65 14.93
N SER A 217 6.86 3.93 14.88
CA SER A 217 7.86 4.40 13.90
C SER A 217 9.28 3.97 14.23
N VAL A 218 9.64 3.81 15.51
CA VAL A 218 10.93 3.24 15.91
C VAL A 218 11.02 1.77 15.52
N ILE A 219 9.92 1.02 15.69
CA ILE A 219 9.86 -0.39 15.28
C ILE A 219 9.91 -0.51 13.76
N SER A 220 9.09 0.25 13.02
CA SER A 220 9.12 0.26 11.56
C SER A 220 10.49 0.62 11.00
N ALA A 221 11.18 1.61 11.59
CA ALA A 221 12.52 2.01 11.19
C ALA A 221 13.58 0.90 11.34
N LYS A 222 13.33 -0.11 12.19
CA LYS A 222 14.21 -1.27 12.38
C LYS A 222 13.76 -2.47 11.55
N ILE A 223 12.47 -2.80 11.57
CA ILE A 223 11.93 -3.98 10.92
C ILE A 223 11.96 -3.86 9.40
N VAL A 224 11.62 -2.69 8.85
CA VAL A 224 11.45 -2.52 7.39
C VAL A 224 12.74 -2.77 6.61
N PRO A 225 13.90 -2.20 6.97
CA PRO A 225 15.15 -2.51 6.28
C PRO A 225 15.50 -4.00 6.36
N VAL A 226 15.26 -4.63 7.51
CA VAL A 226 15.54 -6.06 7.73
C VAL A 226 14.62 -6.93 6.86
N MET A 227 13.31 -6.69 6.88
CA MET A 227 12.35 -7.50 6.13
C MET A 227 12.56 -7.39 4.61
N VAL A 228 12.83 -6.18 4.08
CA VAL A 228 13.12 -5.99 2.65
C VAL A 228 14.43 -6.67 2.26
N THR A 229 15.46 -6.56 3.11
CA THR A 229 16.76 -7.20 2.84
C THR A 229 16.65 -8.72 2.88
N CYS A 230 16.01 -9.28 3.91
CA CYS A 230 15.80 -10.73 4.02
C CYS A 230 14.98 -11.28 2.84
N TYR A 231 13.91 -10.56 2.44
CA TYR A 231 13.12 -10.95 1.28
C TYR A 231 13.93 -10.91 -0.01
N MET A 232 14.72 -9.86 -0.20
CA MET A 232 15.62 -9.73 -1.35
C MET A 232 16.67 -10.85 -1.37
N LEU A 233 17.26 -11.21 -0.24
CA LEU A 233 18.23 -12.31 -0.15
C LEU A 233 17.58 -13.66 -0.47
N LEU A 234 16.37 -13.92 0.05
CA LEU A 234 15.61 -15.14 -0.25
C LEU A 234 15.35 -15.27 -1.75
N VAL A 235 14.84 -14.20 -2.37
CA VAL A 235 14.59 -14.19 -3.82
C VAL A 235 15.90 -14.30 -4.59
N PHE A 236 16.95 -13.59 -4.18
CA PHE A 236 18.25 -13.66 -4.84
C PHE A 236 18.79 -15.08 -4.91
N VAL A 237 18.68 -15.85 -3.83
CA VAL A 237 19.04 -17.29 -3.83
C VAL A 237 18.23 -18.06 -4.87
N ILE A 238 16.91 -17.85 -4.94
CA ILE A 238 16.04 -18.48 -5.95
C ILE A 238 16.49 -18.13 -7.38
N LEU A 239 16.81 -16.85 -7.63
CA LEU A 239 17.23 -16.39 -8.95
C LEU A 239 18.60 -16.96 -9.34
N CYS A 240 19.55 -17.09 -8.40
CA CYS A 240 20.84 -17.73 -8.66
C CYS A 240 20.68 -19.21 -9.02
N LEU A 241 19.78 -19.93 -8.36
CA LEU A 241 19.49 -21.34 -8.64
C LEU A 241 18.74 -21.57 -9.97
N ASN A 242 18.11 -20.52 -10.52
CA ASN A 242 17.33 -20.57 -11.76
C ASN A 242 17.78 -19.52 -12.76
N PHE A 243 19.08 -19.21 -12.77
CA PHE A 243 19.64 -18.10 -13.54
C PHE A 243 19.42 -18.25 -15.05
N ASP A 244 19.43 -19.49 -15.54
CA ASP A 244 19.17 -19.88 -16.92
C ASP A 244 17.77 -19.46 -17.43
N LYS A 245 16.80 -19.38 -16.53
CA LYS A 245 15.41 -19.03 -16.86
C LYS A 245 15.15 -17.52 -16.88
N LEU A 246 16.04 -16.71 -16.30
CA LEU A 246 15.85 -15.25 -16.17
C LEU A 246 15.66 -14.54 -17.52
N PRO A 247 16.44 -14.82 -18.57
CA PRO A 247 16.23 -14.17 -19.87
C PRO A 247 14.85 -14.46 -20.44
N GLY A 248 14.36 -15.70 -20.29
CA GLY A 248 13.02 -16.09 -20.74
C GLY A 248 11.90 -15.38 -19.98
N VAL A 249 12.05 -15.25 -18.66
CA VAL A 249 11.09 -14.49 -17.83
C VAL A 249 11.06 -13.01 -18.24
N LEU A 250 12.22 -12.37 -18.39
CA LEU A 250 12.28 -10.98 -18.85
C LEU A 250 11.65 -10.83 -20.24
N ALA A 251 11.99 -11.70 -21.19
CA ALA A 251 11.39 -11.70 -22.52
C ALA A 251 9.87 -11.83 -22.46
N SER A 252 9.34 -12.74 -21.63
CA SER A 252 7.90 -12.96 -21.47
C SER A 252 7.18 -11.72 -20.96
N ILE A 253 7.78 -10.97 -20.02
CA ILE A 253 7.20 -9.73 -19.49
C ILE A 253 7.03 -8.70 -20.63
N PHE A 254 8.08 -8.45 -21.42
CA PHE A 254 8.01 -7.47 -22.50
C PHE A 254 7.12 -7.93 -23.66
N GLN A 255 7.23 -9.20 -24.07
CA GLN A 255 6.42 -9.75 -25.15
C GLN A 255 4.93 -9.72 -24.81
N SER A 256 4.56 -10.14 -23.59
CA SER A 256 3.16 -10.09 -23.15
C SER A 256 2.66 -8.65 -22.95
N ALA A 257 3.50 -7.71 -22.51
CA ALA A 257 3.08 -6.33 -22.29
C ALA A 257 2.74 -5.58 -23.60
N PHE A 258 3.40 -5.95 -24.70
CA PHE A 258 3.24 -5.32 -26.01
C PHE A 258 2.68 -6.28 -27.08
N SER A 259 2.06 -7.39 -26.67
CA SER A 259 1.51 -8.36 -27.61
C SER A 259 0.36 -7.76 -28.41
N LEU A 260 0.51 -7.74 -29.73
CA LEU A 260 -0.51 -7.31 -30.69
C LEU A 260 -1.42 -8.47 -31.13
N GLU A 261 -1.18 -9.70 -30.69
CA GLU A 261 -1.98 -10.87 -31.09
C GLU A 261 -3.46 -10.73 -30.69
N ALA A 262 -3.72 -10.13 -29.53
CA ALA A 262 -5.07 -9.77 -29.06
C ALA A 262 -5.51 -8.35 -29.51
N GLY A 263 -4.74 -7.69 -30.38
CA GLY A 263 -4.91 -6.31 -30.78
C GLY A 263 -4.63 -5.28 -29.68
N ILE A 264 -4.88 -4.00 -29.98
CA ILE A 264 -4.68 -2.87 -29.03
C ILE A 264 -5.48 -3.06 -27.74
N GLY A 265 -6.64 -3.72 -27.81
CA GLY A 265 -7.46 -4.05 -26.64
C GLY A 265 -6.74 -4.95 -25.63
N GLY A 266 -5.92 -5.90 -26.09
CA GLY A 266 -5.10 -6.74 -25.22
C GLY A 266 -4.04 -5.96 -24.46
N ILE A 267 -3.34 -5.05 -25.14
CA ILE A 267 -2.35 -4.16 -24.51
C ILE A 267 -3.03 -3.28 -23.44
N LEU A 268 -4.19 -2.68 -23.76
CA LEU A 268 -4.92 -1.86 -22.80
C LEU A 268 -5.44 -2.66 -21.60
N GLY A 269 -5.88 -3.91 -21.81
CA GLY A 269 -6.34 -4.79 -20.73
C GLY A 269 -5.21 -5.22 -19.78
N THR A 270 -4.05 -5.57 -20.32
CA THR A 270 -2.86 -5.89 -19.50
C THR A 270 -2.33 -4.66 -18.77
N ALA A 271 -2.34 -3.50 -19.43
CA ALA A 271 -1.98 -2.21 -18.84
C ALA A 271 -2.89 -1.84 -17.67
N LEU A 272 -4.20 -1.96 -17.87
CA LEU A 272 -5.20 -1.68 -16.84
C LEU A 272 -5.01 -2.60 -15.63
N THR A 273 -4.81 -3.91 -15.86
CA THR A 273 -4.60 -4.89 -14.79
C THR A 273 -3.34 -4.59 -13.99
N GLY A 274 -2.21 -4.38 -14.67
CA GLY A 274 -0.93 -4.09 -14.03
C GLY A 274 -0.98 -2.77 -13.24
N ALA A 275 -1.45 -1.70 -13.87
CA ALA A 275 -1.48 -0.39 -13.23
C ALA A 275 -2.52 -0.29 -12.11
N ARG A 276 -3.68 -0.97 -12.19
CA ARG A 276 -4.61 -1.09 -11.06
C ARG A 276 -3.94 -1.78 -9.88
N ARG A 277 -3.28 -2.92 -10.10
CA ARG A 277 -2.63 -3.68 -9.01
C ARG A 277 -1.48 -2.91 -8.38
N ALA A 278 -0.65 -2.24 -9.18
CA ALA A 278 0.41 -1.39 -8.65
C ALA A 278 -0.14 -0.22 -7.82
N ALA A 279 -1.20 0.45 -8.27
CA ALA A 279 -1.81 1.54 -7.50
C ALA A 279 -2.34 1.08 -6.12
N TYR A 280 -2.89 -0.13 -6.03
CA TYR A 280 -3.30 -0.73 -4.76
C TYR A 280 -2.13 -1.09 -3.85
N VAL A 281 -1.01 -1.52 -4.43
CA VAL A 281 0.17 -1.93 -3.66
C VAL A 281 0.94 -0.72 -3.14
N ASN A 282 1.23 0.28 -3.97
CA ASN A 282 1.94 1.48 -3.51
C ASN A 282 1.07 2.52 -2.83
N GLU A 283 -0.26 2.43 -2.94
CA GLU A 283 -1.23 3.38 -2.36
C GLU A 283 -0.99 4.84 -2.79
N ALA A 284 -0.36 5.06 -3.93
CA ALA A 284 -0.11 6.40 -4.43
C ALA A 284 -1.42 7.09 -4.78
N GLY A 285 -1.69 8.24 -4.15
CA GLY A 285 -2.94 8.97 -4.37
C GLY A 285 -4.13 8.44 -3.56
N VAL A 286 -3.92 7.48 -2.65
CA VAL A 286 -4.94 7.03 -1.69
C VAL A 286 -5.00 7.95 -0.47
N GLY A 287 -3.90 8.62 -0.11
CA GLY A 287 -3.85 9.58 1.01
C GLY A 287 -3.26 9.03 2.30
N THR A 288 -2.81 7.77 2.34
CA THR A 288 -2.13 7.19 3.50
C THR A 288 -0.73 7.79 3.70
N ALA A 289 -0.02 8.04 2.60
CA ALA A 289 1.29 8.68 2.63
C ALA A 289 1.24 10.07 3.28
N SER A 290 0.19 10.86 3.02
CA SER A 290 0.05 12.21 3.60
C SER A 290 -0.16 12.16 5.13
N MET A 291 -0.80 11.11 5.66
CA MET A 291 -0.97 10.91 7.10
C MET A 291 0.37 10.57 7.78
N MET A 292 1.23 9.76 7.14
CA MET A 292 2.53 9.38 7.71
C MET A 292 3.57 10.49 7.56
N HIS A 293 3.73 11.05 6.36
CA HIS A 293 4.69 12.13 6.10
C HIS A 293 4.28 13.44 6.76
N GLY A 294 2.99 13.67 6.99
CA GLY A 294 2.50 14.78 7.80
C GLY A 294 2.95 14.73 9.27
N ALA A 295 3.37 13.56 9.76
CA ALA A 295 3.94 13.41 11.11
C ALA A 295 5.43 13.77 11.19
N SER A 296 6.08 13.94 10.04
CA SER A 296 7.51 14.23 9.94
C SER A 296 7.82 15.62 10.49
N ARG A 297 8.94 15.74 11.20
CA ARG A 297 9.53 17.01 11.67
C ARG A 297 10.24 17.80 10.56
N ASN A 298 10.07 17.40 9.31
CA ASN A 298 10.62 18.14 8.18
C ASN A 298 9.92 19.49 8.02
N ASP A 299 10.73 20.52 7.87
CA ASP A 299 10.34 21.91 7.68
C ASP A 299 10.27 22.30 6.20
N ASN A 300 10.85 21.47 5.31
CA ASN A 300 10.90 21.71 3.88
C ASN A 300 9.97 20.75 3.12
N PRO A 301 8.86 21.27 2.54
CA PRO A 301 7.92 20.45 1.78
C PRO A 301 8.54 19.63 0.65
N ILE A 302 9.45 20.23 -0.11
CA ILE A 302 10.04 19.57 -1.28
C ILE A 302 10.99 18.45 -0.85
N ARG A 303 11.73 18.67 0.24
CA ARG A 303 12.55 17.61 0.85
C ARG A 303 11.69 16.43 1.28
N GLU A 304 10.54 16.67 1.92
CA GLU A 304 9.65 15.57 2.34
C GLU A 304 9.00 14.89 1.13
N GLY A 305 8.59 15.63 0.10
CA GLY A 305 8.11 15.04 -1.14
C GLY A 305 9.15 14.14 -1.81
N LEU A 306 10.43 14.57 -1.84
CA LEU A 306 11.54 13.76 -2.34
C LEU A 306 11.74 12.48 -1.52
N VAL A 307 11.54 12.52 -0.20
CA VAL A 307 11.60 11.35 0.66
C VAL A 307 10.40 10.42 0.40
N ALA A 308 9.18 10.96 0.35
CA ALA A 308 7.96 10.20 0.14
C ALA A 308 7.95 9.42 -1.19
N MET A 309 8.51 9.99 -2.25
CA MET A 309 8.57 9.33 -3.56
C MET A 309 9.52 8.13 -3.61
N ILE A 310 10.35 7.88 -2.58
CA ILE A 310 11.17 6.67 -2.50
C ILE A 310 10.28 5.43 -2.27
N GLY A 311 9.14 5.59 -1.59
CA GLY A 311 8.25 4.48 -1.24
C GLY A 311 7.87 3.61 -2.43
N PRO A 312 7.24 4.14 -3.50
CA PRO A 312 6.80 3.35 -4.65
C PRO A 312 7.95 2.69 -5.42
N ALA A 313 9.15 3.27 -5.39
CA ALA A 313 10.34 2.68 -6.02
C ALA A 313 10.80 1.39 -5.31
N ILE A 314 10.82 1.40 -3.98
CA ILE A 314 11.16 0.21 -3.18
C ILE A 314 10.03 -0.82 -3.27
N ASP A 315 8.80 -0.36 -3.18
CA ASP A 315 7.63 -1.18 -3.06
C ASP A 315 7.21 -1.83 -4.39
N SER A 316 6.66 -1.04 -5.31
CA SER A 316 6.17 -1.54 -6.60
C SER A 316 7.27 -1.71 -7.65
N GLY A 317 8.37 -0.97 -7.51
CA GLY A 317 9.53 -1.13 -8.38
C GLY A 317 10.35 -2.36 -8.02
N LEU A 318 10.91 -2.40 -6.81
CA LEU A 318 11.84 -3.46 -6.40
C LEU A 318 11.11 -4.71 -5.85
N VAL A 319 10.33 -4.58 -4.77
CA VAL A 319 9.76 -5.75 -4.08
C VAL A 319 8.78 -6.50 -4.97
N CYS A 320 7.89 -5.80 -5.70
CA CYS A 320 6.99 -6.49 -6.64
C CYS A 320 7.73 -7.25 -7.75
N THR A 321 8.86 -6.73 -8.23
CA THR A 321 9.69 -7.44 -9.22
C THR A 321 10.33 -8.68 -8.62
N LEU A 322 10.82 -8.58 -7.39
CA LEU A 322 11.37 -9.70 -6.64
C LEU A 322 10.31 -10.78 -6.37
N THR A 323 9.04 -10.41 -6.18
CA THR A 323 7.94 -11.39 -6.13
C THR A 323 7.64 -12.01 -7.49
N ALA A 324 7.59 -11.18 -8.55
CA ALA A 324 7.15 -11.62 -9.86
C ALA A 324 8.07 -12.69 -10.46
N PHE A 325 9.38 -12.56 -10.27
CA PHE A 325 10.34 -13.45 -10.90
C PHE A 325 10.18 -14.92 -10.45
N PRO A 326 10.21 -15.26 -9.15
CA PRO A 326 9.94 -16.64 -8.71
C PRO A 326 8.60 -17.19 -9.22
N ILE A 327 7.52 -16.39 -9.22
CA ILE A 327 6.21 -16.85 -9.70
C ILE A 327 6.26 -17.19 -11.20
N LEU A 328 6.90 -16.33 -12.01
CA LEU A 328 7.04 -16.55 -13.45
C LEU A 328 7.99 -17.73 -13.76
N ILE A 329 9.06 -17.90 -12.97
CA ILE A 329 9.98 -19.04 -13.09
C ILE A 329 9.26 -20.36 -12.75
N ALA A 330 8.42 -20.37 -11.71
CA ALA A 330 7.65 -21.55 -11.30
C ALA A 330 6.58 -21.93 -12.33
N GLY A 331 5.97 -20.94 -13.01
CA GLY A 331 5.03 -21.14 -14.11
C GLY A 331 3.66 -21.69 -13.72
N ASN A 332 3.37 -21.81 -12.42
CA ASN A 332 2.14 -22.43 -11.89
C ASN A 332 0.94 -21.46 -11.76
N TYR A 333 1.09 -20.21 -12.20
CA TYR A 333 0.11 -19.14 -12.02
C TYR A 333 -1.13 -19.25 -12.94
N ALA A 334 -1.11 -20.12 -13.95
CA ALA A 334 -2.19 -20.31 -14.93
C ALA A 334 -3.15 -21.46 -14.58
N SER A 335 -2.78 -22.34 -13.65
CA SER A 335 -3.47 -23.61 -13.42
C SER A 335 -4.50 -23.60 -12.28
N GLU A 336 -4.61 -22.49 -11.53
CA GLU A 336 -5.44 -22.43 -10.33
C GLU A 336 -6.57 -21.40 -10.47
N GLY A 337 -7.80 -21.89 -10.62
CA GLY A 337 -9.00 -21.05 -10.66
C GLY A 337 -9.29 -20.40 -9.31
N GLY A 338 -9.09 -19.08 -9.20
CA GLY A 338 -9.57 -18.27 -8.07
C GLY A 338 -8.60 -17.18 -7.60
N ILE A 339 -9.11 -16.25 -6.76
CA ILE A 339 -8.32 -15.17 -6.13
C ILE A 339 -7.52 -15.76 -4.97
N LYS A 340 -6.42 -16.46 -5.28
CA LYS A 340 -5.54 -17.09 -4.28
C LYS A 340 -4.09 -16.59 -4.42
N GLY A 341 -3.91 -15.28 -4.55
CA GLY A 341 -2.60 -14.69 -4.86
C GLY A 341 -1.46 -15.14 -3.95
N LEU A 342 -1.68 -15.12 -2.63
CA LEU A 342 -0.64 -15.50 -1.68
C LEU A 342 -0.32 -17.00 -1.70
N TYR A 343 -1.33 -17.83 -1.89
CA TYR A 343 -1.17 -19.28 -2.04
C TYR A 343 -0.33 -19.64 -3.27
N ILE A 344 -0.56 -18.97 -4.41
CA ILE A 344 0.27 -19.12 -5.63
C ILE A 344 1.74 -18.79 -5.33
N ALA A 345 2.00 -17.71 -4.59
CA ALA A 345 3.36 -17.35 -4.21
C ALA A 345 4.00 -18.39 -3.28
N LEU A 346 3.29 -18.85 -2.24
CA LEU A 346 3.77 -19.90 -1.33
C LEU A 346 4.14 -21.18 -2.09
N ASN A 347 3.29 -21.63 -3.01
CA ASN A 347 3.54 -22.81 -3.83
C ASN A 347 4.69 -22.60 -4.83
N SER A 348 4.79 -21.42 -5.43
CA SER A 348 5.91 -21.09 -6.32
C SER A 348 7.25 -21.16 -5.59
N PHE A 349 7.32 -20.61 -4.37
CA PHE A 349 8.53 -20.65 -3.57
C PHE A 349 8.85 -22.07 -3.12
N GLU A 350 7.85 -22.87 -2.74
CA GLU A 350 8.03 -24.27 -2.38
C GLU A 350 8.53 -25.12 -3.56
N GLN A 351 8.00 -24.89 -4.76
CA GLN A 351 8.45 -25.57 -5.97
C GLN A 351 9.91 -25.24 -6.31
N LEU A 352 10.36 -24.00 -6.04
CA LEU A 352 11.70 -23.54 -6.35
C LEU A 352 12.72 -23.85 -5.25
N LEU A 353 12.27 -24.02 -4.01
CA LEU A 353 13.07 -24.43 -2.86
C LEU A 353 12.34 -25.54 -2.07
N PRO A 354 12.31 -26.78 -2.57
CA PRO A 354 11.55 -27.87 -1.94
C PRO A 354 11.96 -28.10 -0.48
N GLY A 355 10.96 -28.16 0.41
CA GLY A 355 11.10 -28.37 1.85
C GLY A 355 11.35 -27.11 2.68
N TYR A 356 11.67 -25.97 2.03
CA TYR A 356 12.04 -24.73 2.73
C TYR A 356 11.28 -23.50 2.22
N GLY A 357 10.87 -23.49 0.95
CA GLY A 357 10.42 -22.30 0.25
C GLY A 357 9.19 -21.64 0.86
N HIS A 358 8.14 -22.42 1.15
CA HIS A 358 6.95 -21.84 1.79
C HIS A 358 7.23 -21.39 3.23
N TYR A 359 8.15 -22.03 3.96
CA TYR A 359 8.46 -21.67 5.36
C TYR A 359 9.26 -20.37 5.40
N LEU A 360 10.25 -20.23 4.52
CA LEU A 360 11.03 -19.01 4.38
C LEU A 360 10.16 -17.83 3.94
N LEU A 361 9.26 -18.05 2.97
CA LEU A 361 8.29 -17.02 2.57
C LEU A 361 7.30 -16.70 3.71
N MET A 362 6.88 -17.69 4.49
CA MET A 362 5.97 -17.50 5.61
C MET A 362 6.57 -16.60 6.70
N VAL A 363 7.86 -16.70 6.97
CA VAL A 363 8.56 -15.76 7.87
C VAL A 363 8.46 -14.33 7.35
N MET A 364 8.62 -14.12 6.04
CA MET A 364 8.48 -12.79 5.42
C MET A 364 7.03 -12.29 5.48
N VAL A 365 6.05 -13.18 5.28
CA VAL A 365 4.62 -12.90 5.42
C VAL A 365 4.28 -12.40 6.83
N PHE A 366 4.86 -12.97 7.89
CA PHE A 366 4.68 -12.43 9.25
C PHE A 366 5.19 -10.99 9.38
N PHE A 367 6.42 -10.72 8.92
CA PHE A 367 6.98 -9.36 8.97
C PHE A 367 6.10 -8.37 8.19
N PHE A 368 5.71 -8.73 6.97
CA PHE A 368 4.90 -7.91 6.08
C PHE A 368 3.51 -7.63 6.65
N ALA A 369 2.82 -8.66 7.16
CA ALA A 369 1.49 -8.49 7.74
C ALA A 369 1.53 -7.61 9.00
N PHE A 370 2.46 -7.87 9.92
CA PHE A 370 2.55 -7.11 11.16
C PHE A 370 3.02 -5.67 10.95
N SER A 371 4.01 -5.43 10.08
CA SER A 371 4.48 -4.07 9.79
C SER A 371 3.36 -3.19 9.22
N THR A 372 2.50 -3.78 8.38
CA THR A 372 1.35 -3.08 7.82
C THR A 372 0.32 -2.77 8.90
N MET A 373 -0.05 -3.74 9.74
CA MET A 373 -1.00 -3.54 10.84
C MET A 373 -0.55 -2.45 11.82
N PHE A 374 0.75 -2.38 12.13
CA PHE A 374 1.27 -1.34 13.03
C PHE A 374 1.08 0.07 12.45
N SER A 375 1.29 0.22 11.14
CA SER A 375 1.26 1.54 10.48
C SER A 375 -0.16 1.99 10.19
N TYR A 376 -1.05 1.05 9.86
CA TYR A 376 -2.46 1.32 9.59
C TYR A 376 -3.26 1.70 10.83
N SER A 377 -2.93 1.13 12.00
CA SER A 377 -3.56 1.56 13.25
C SER A 377 -3.36 3.06 13.48
N TYR A 378 -2.20 3.61 13.08
CA TYR A 378 -1.93 5.03 13.15
C TYR A 378 -2.72 5.85 12.13
N TYR A 379 -2.93 5.34 10.92
CA TYR A 379 -3.77 6.03 9.92
C TYR A 379 -5.21 6.17 10.39
N GLY A 380 -5.80 5.08 10.91
CA GLY A 380 -7.15 5.13 11.45
C GLY A 380 -7.26 5.98 12.72
N LEU A 381 -6.21 6.01 13.55
CA LEU A 381 -6.12 6.94 14.68
C LEU A 381 -6.18 8.39 14.21
N LYS A 382 -5.55 8.74 13.07
CA LYS A 382 -5.62 10.11 12.50
C LYS A 382 -6.99 10.46 11.96
N CYS A 383 -7.62 9.55 11.24
CA CYS A 383 -9.01 9.74 10.80
C CYS A 383 -9.93 9.95 12.02
N THR A 384 -9.78 9.14 13.07
CA THR A 384 -10.54 9.27 14.31
C THR A 384 -10.30 10.60 15.00
N ASN A 385 -9.04 11.03 15.10
CA ASN A 385 -8.68 12.30 15.71
C ASN A 385 -9.31 13.50 14.98
N PHE A 386 -9.28 13.48 13.64
CA PHE A 386 -9.94 14.52 12.84
C PHE A 386 -11.46 14.58 13.05
N LEU A 387 -12.12 13.42 13.19
CA LEU A 387 -13.58 13.33 13.29
C LEU A 387 -14.11 13.60 14.70
N PHE A 388 -13.43 13.07 15.72
CA PHE A 388 -13.95 12.97 17.08
C PHE A 388 -13.03 13.61 18.13
N GLY A 389 -11.90 14.20 17.71
CA GLY A 389 -10.93 14.83 18.58
C GLY A 389 -9.94 13.85 19.24
N ALA A 390 -8.87 14.41 19.80
CA ALA A 390 -7.75 13.66 20.36
C ALA A 390 -8.15 12.81 21.58
N GLU A 391 -9.12 13.26 22.38
CA GLU A 391 -9.57 12.54 23.57
C GLU A 391 -10.24 11.21 23.21
N ASN A 392 -11.02 11.17 22.13
CA ASN A 392 -11.70 9.96 21.67
C ASN A 392 -10.78 9.07 20.82
N ALA A 393 -9.80 9.67 20.13
CA ALA A 393 -8.85 8.94 19.31
C ALA A 393 -8.10 7.85 20.11
N LYS A 394 -7.82 8.06 21.40
CA LYS A 394 -7.12 7.07 22.25
C LYS A 394 -7.83 5.71 22.31
N TYR A 395 -9.15 5.66 22.10
CA TYR A 395 -9.92 4.43 22.10
C TYR A 395 -9.88 3.66 20.77
N TYR A 396 -9.48 4.32 19.68
CA TYR A 396 -9.46 3.72 18.34
C TYR A 396 -8.61 2.45 18.29
N ASN A 397 -7.45 2.44 18.94
CA ASN A 397 -6.58 1.26 18.91
C ASN A 397 -7.26 0.02 19.53
N TYR A 398 -8.09 0.16 20.55
CA TYR A 398 -8.84 -0.98 21.10
C TYR A 398 -9.89 -1.50 20.12
N PHE A 399 -10.62 -0.59 19.47
CA PHE A 399 -11.54 -0.95 18.39
C PHE A 399 -10.82 -1.65 17.24
N TYR A 400 -9.66 -1.12 16.81
CA TYR A 400 -8.82 -1.70 15.78
C TYR A 400 -8.38 -3.13 16.12
N LEU A 401 -7.97 -3.39 17.37
CA LEU A 401 -7.59 -4.73 17.85
C LEU A 401 -8.76 -5.72 17.81
N VAL A 402 -9.98 -5.29 18.13
CA VAL A 402 -11.19 -6.13 17.99
C VAL A 402 -11.45 -6.41 16.51
N MET A 403 -11.31 -5.42 15.64
CA MET A 403 -11.53 -5.57 14.20
C MET A 403 -10.53 -6.52 13.55
N ILE A 404 -9.30 -6.67 14.05
CA ILE A 404 -8.35 -7.71 13.61
C ILE A 404 -8.91 -9.12 13.83
N VAL A 405 -9.52 -9.36 15.00
CA VAL A 405 -10.12 -10.67 15.32
C VAL A 405 -11.31 -10.94 14.41
N VAL A 406 -12.17 -9.94 14.21
CA VAL A 406 -13.32 -10.04 13.30
C VAL A 406 -12.83 -10.30 11.87
N ALA A 407 -11.81 -9.59 11.42
CA ALA A 407 -11.23 -9.73 10.08
C ALA A 407 -10.72 -11.14 9.79
N ALA A 408 -10.11 -11.82 10.77
CA ALA A 408 -9.65 -13.20 10.64
C ALA A 408 -10.79 -14.20 10.31
N MET A 409 -12.03 -13.85 10.69
CA MET A 409 -13.20 -14.72 10.55
C MET A 409 -14.00 -14.47 9.26
N ILE A 410 -13.84 -13.32 8.61
CA ILE A 410 -14.59 -12.95 7.40
C ILE A 410 -14.06 -13.72 6.17
N PRO A 411 -14.90 -14.11 5.19
CA PRO A 411 -14.41 -14.67 3.93
C PRO A 411 -13.56 -13.67 3.13
N LEU A 412 -12.45 -14.14 2.53
CA LEU A 412 -11.48 -13.29 1.80
C LEU A 412 -12.14 -12.39 0.74
N GLY A 413 -13.08 -12.92 -0.06
CA GLY A 413 -13.73 -12.16 -1.12
C GLY A 413 -14.48 -10.92 -0.62
N ALA A 414 -15.17 -11.03 0.52
CA ALA A 414 -15.86 -9.90 1.14
C ALA A 414 -14.87 -8.86 1.67
N VAL A 415 -13.75 -9.32 2.26
CA VAL A 415 -12.69 -8.44 2.75
C VAL A 415 -12.04 -7.64 1.62
N VAL A 416 -11.73 -8.29 0.50
CA VAL A 416 -11.15 -7.62 -0.69
C VAL A 416 -12.11 -6.56 -1.22
N ALA A 417 -13.40 -6.88 -1.39
CA ALA A 417 -14.39 -5.94 -1.91
C ALA A 417 -14.55 -4.68 -1.03
N ILE A 418 -14.60 -4.85 0.30
CA ILE A 418 -14.71 -3.72 1.24
C ILE A 418 -13.48 -2.81 1.14
N MET A 419 -12.27 -3.39 1.06
CA MET A 419 -11.03 -2.63 1.02
C MET A 419 -10.83 -1.93 -0.33
N ASP A 420 -11.14 -2.60 -1.46
CA ASP A 420 -11.10 -1.99 -2.78
C ASP A 420 -12.02 -0.75 -2.84
N LEU A 421 -13.26 -0.88 -2.35
CA LEU A 421 -14.21 0.24 -2.29
C LEU A 421 -13.73 1.36 -1.39
N ALA A 422 -13.21 1.06 -0.20
CA ALA A 422 -12.71 2.07 0.73
C ALA A 422 -11.53 2.86 0.11
N PHE A 423 -10.57 2.18 -0.50
CA PHE A 423 -9.43 2.85 -1.14
C PHE A 423 -9.85 3.69 -2.34
N ALA A 424 -10.79 3.18 -3.13
CA ALA A 424 -11.37 3.92 -4.24
C ALA A 424 -11.98 5.25 -3.78
N LEU A 425 -12.80 5.19 -2.72
CA LEU A 425 -13.46 6.36 -2.17
C LEU A 425 -12.47 7.31 -1.46
N MET A 426 -11.38 6.82 -0.87
CA MET A 426 -10.29 7.65 -0.32
C MET A 426 -9.46 8.35 -1.41
N ALA A 427 -9.27 7.70 -2.55
CA ALA A 427 -8.49 8.25 -3.65
C ALA A 427 -9.16 9.46 -4.31
N LEU A 428 -10.51 9.50 -4.35
CA LEU A 428 -11.28 10.63 -4.90
C LEU A 428 -10.85 11.99 -4.26
N PRO A 429 -10.95 12.17 -2.94
CA PRO A 429 -10.53 13.40 -2.27
C PRO A 429 -9.04 13.64 -2.32
N THR A 430 -8.24 12.59 -2.20
CA THR A 430 -6.79 12.72 -2.26
C THR A 430 -6.37 13.26 -3.62
N MET A 431 -6.62 12.55 -4.71
CA MET A 431 -6.19 12.96 -6.06
C MET A 431 -6.74 14.31 -6.47
N THR A 432 -8.00 14.61 -6.15
CA THR A 432 -8.59 15.93 -6.43
C THR A 432 -7.80 17.04 -5.73
N SER A 433 -7.44 16.86 -4.46
CA SER A 433 -6.64 17.84 -3.72
C SER A 433 -5.23 17.99 -4.28
N LEU A 434 -4.58 16.90 -4.69
CA LEU A 434 -3.25 16.93 -5.31
C LEU A 434 -3.26 17.71 -6.62
N LEU A 435 -4.23 17.45 -7.49
CA LEU A 435 -4.35 18.09 -8.80
C LEU A 435 -4.62 19.60 -8.67
N LEU A 436 -5.54 19.99 -7.80
CA LEU A 436 -5.88 21.40 -7.57
C LEU A 436 -4.74 22.18 -6.91
N LEU A 437 -3.97 21.54 -6.02
CA LEU A 437 -2.86 22.18 -5.30
C LEU A 437 -1.49 22.00 -6.00
N ALA A 438 -1.43 21.24 -7.10
CA ALA A 438 -0.20 20.99 -7.86
C ALA A 438 0.58 22.27 -8.23
N PRO A 439 -0.06 23.39 -8.64
CA PRO A 439 0.66 24.63 -8.93
C PRO A 439 1.46 25.17 -7.74
N ARG A 440 0.94 25.02 -6.51
CA ARG A 440 1.61 25.49 -5.29
C ARG A 440 2.86 24.66 -4.99
N VAL A 441 2.81 23.34 -5.18
CA VAL A 441 3.98 22.46 -5.06
C VAL A 441 5.00 22.77 -6.15
N ARG A 442 4.57 22.94 -7.40
CA ARG A 442 5.45 23.26 -8.53
C ARG A 442 6.22 24.57 -8.31
N ARG A 443 5.56 25.60 -7.75
CA ARG A 443 6.20 26.86 -7.36
C ARG A 443 7.29 26.62 -6.30
N LYS A 444 6.95 25.94 -5.19
CA LYS A 444 7.91 25.60 -4.12
C LYS A 444 9.07 24.74 -4.62
N MET A 445 8.82 23.86 -5.58
CA MET A 445 9.85 23.02 -6.19
C MET A 445 10.85 23.84 -7.01
N LYS A 446 10.38 24.84 -7.76
CA LYS A 446 11.27 25.76 -8.48
C LYS A 446 12.14 26.56 -7.51
N GLU A 447 11.57 27.06 -6.43
CA GLU A 447 12.32 27.77 -5.36
C GLU A 447 13.38 26.86 -4.73
N TYR A 448 13.05 25.59 -4.46
CA TYR A 448 13.96 24.64 -3.82
C TYR A 448 15.17 24.27 -4.67
N PHE A 449 15.00 24.11 -5.99
CA PHE A 449 16.10 23.70 -6.90
C PHE A 449 16.83 24.88 -7.55
N ALA A 450 16.37 26.11 -7.35
CA ALA A 450 17.08 27.31 -7.79
C ALA A 450 18.21 27.70 -6.81
N ASN A 451 18.09 27.25 -5.55
CA ASN A 451 19.11 27.35 -4.50
C ASN A 451 19.83 26.01 -4.37
#